data_AF-A0A369TID4-F1
#
_entry.id   AF-A0A369TID4-F1
#
_cell.length_a   1.000
_cell.length_b   1.000
_cell.length_c   1.000
_cell.angle_alpha   90.00
_cell.angle_beta   90.00
_cell.angle_gamma   90.00
#
_symmetry.space_group_name_H-M   'P 1'
#
loop_
_entity.id
_entity.type
_entity.pdbx_description
1 polymer ?
#
loop_
_entity_poly.entity_id
_entity_poly.type
_entity_poly.pdbx_seq_one_letter_code
_entity_poly.pdbx_strand_id
1 'polypeptide(L)'
;MIRAVHFSDIRDFREKRMAGSVHFTAPGDQGEGHLWFFCPCGCGLQQRILVGNGFKPAAIVSSWCWDGKSDSATLTPSVNIEGHWHGWLRGGYWESC
;
A
#
# COMPACT_ATOMS: atom_id res chain seq x y z
N MET A 1 -1.30 2.23 -15.65
CA MET A 1 -0.88 2.81 -14.35
C MET A 1 -2.10 3.41 -13.66
N ILE A 2 -2.26 3.18 -12.36
CA ILE A 2 -3.40 3.68 -11.57
C ILE A 2 -2.85 4.55 -10.44
N ARG A 3 -3.34 5.78 -10.29
CA ARG A 3 -2.87 6.67 -9.23
C ARG A 3 -3.33 6.15 -7.87
N ALA A 4 -2.39 5.97 -6.95
CA ALA A 4 -2.68 5.66 -5.56
C ALA A 4 -3.15 6.93 -4.84
N VAL A 5 -4.46 7.11 -4.75
CA VAL A 5 -5.04 8.23 -3.99
C VAL A 5 -4.89 7.93 -2.50
N HIS A 6 -4.09 8.74 -1.82
CA HIS A 6 -3.88 8.63 -0.39
C HIS A 6 -5.02 9.29 0.40
N PHE A 7 -5.49 8.57 1.42
CA PHE A 7 -6.47 9.03 2.39
C PHE A 7 -5.83 9.04 3.77
N SER A 8 -5.77 10.21 4.40
CA SER A 8 -5.30 10.35 5.79
C SER A 8 -6.31 9.81 6.80
N ASP A 9 -7.61 9.92 6.51
CA ASP A 9 -8.68 9.34 7.34
C ASP A 9 -9.07 7.95 6.81
N ILE A 10 -9.04 6.97 7.70
CA ILE A 10 -9.42 5.58 7.40
C ILE A 10 -10.92 5.43 7.09
N ARG A 11 -11.78 6.32 7.59
CA ARG A 11 -13.22 6.33 7.30
C ARG A 11 -13.46 6.71 5.85
N ASP A 12 -12.87 7.80 5.39
CA ASP A 12 -12.94 8.24 3.99
C ASP A 12 -12.38 7.18 3.03
N PHE A 13 -11.25 6.57 3.41
CA PHE A 13 -10.66 5.46 2.66
C PHE A 13 -11.66 4.32 2.45
N ARG A 14 -12.31 3.87 3.53
CA ARG A 14 -13.27 2.76 3.53
C ARG A 14 -14.59 3.10 2.86
N GLU A 15 -15.02 4.35 2.91
CA GLU A 15 -16.26 4.80 2.29
C GLU A 15 -16.10 4.92 0.77
N LYS A 16 -15.01 5.55 0.31
CA LYS A 16 -14.82 5.83 -1.13
C LYS A 16 -14.41 4.60 -1.94
N ARG A 17 -13.69 3.64 -1.34
CA ARG A 17 -13.33 2.34 -1.96
C ARG A 17 -12.71 2.44 -3.35
N MET A 18 -11.98 3.53 -3.63
CA MET A 18 -11.43 3.79 -4.95
C MET A 18 -10.36 2.74 -5.30
N ALA A 19 -10.39 2.21 -6.52
CA ALA A 19 -9.40 1.26 -6.98
C ALA A 19 -7.97 1.82 -6.82
N GLY A 20 -7.10 1.06 -6.16
CA GLY A 20 -5.72 1.47 -5.89
C GLY A 20 -5.56 2.57 -4.83
N SER A 21 -6.62 3.04 -4.17
CA SER A 21 -6.44 3.99 -3.07
C SER A 21 -5.67 3.38 -1.91
N VAL A 22 -5.04 4.24 -1.13
CA VAL A 22 -4.13 3.84 -0.05
C VAL A 22 -4.41 4.61 1.24
N HIS A 23 -4.17 3.96 2.37
CA HIS A 23 -4.12 4.57 3.69
C HIS A 23 -2.93 3.97 4.45
N PHE A 24 -2.02 4.83 4.90
CA PHE A 24 -0.89 4.45 5.74
C PHE A 24 -1.23 4.68 7.20
N THR A 25 -1.06 3.67 8.04
CA THR A 25 -1.08 3.90 9.49
C THR A 25 0.17 4.67 9.90
N ALA A 26 0.06 5.50 10.93
CA ALA A 26 1.23 6.12 11.54
C ALA A 26 2.24 5.01 11.91
N PRO A 27 3.53 5.18 11.55
CA PRO A 27 4.55 4.23 11.98
C PRO A 27 4.67 4.25 13.50
N GLY A 28 4.80 3.08 14.13
CA GLY A 28 5.13 2.97 15.54
C GLY A 28 6.58 3.37 15.83
N ASP A 29 7.03 3.22 17.08
CA ASP A 29 8.36 3.66 17.53
C ASP A 29 9.53 3.07 16.72
N GLN A 30 9.32 1.89 16.13
CA GLN A 30 10.33 1.20 15.30
C GLN A 30 10.22 1.52 13.80
N GLY A 31 9.34 2.45 13.40
CA GLY A 31 9.13 2.80 11.99
C GLY A 31 8.25 1.82 11.21
N GLU A 32 7.69 0.79 11.86
CA GLU A 32 6.76 -0.17 11.27
C GLU A 32 5.33 0.36 11.26
N GLY A 33 4.59 0.04 10.20
CA GLY A 33 3.19 0.41 10.04
C GLY A 33 2.50 -0.52 9.05
N HIS A 34 1.30 -0.14 8.63
CA HIS A 34 0.54 -0.89 7.63
C HIS A 34 0.14 0.02 6.49
N LEU A 35 0.21 -0.53 5.28
CA LEU A 35 -0.48 0.00 4.12
C LEU A 35 -1.80 -0.75 3.94
N TRP A 36 -2.90 -0.02 4.02
CA TRP A 36 -4.23 -0.48 3.60
C TRP A 36 -4.46 0.01 2.18
N PHE A 37 -4.99 -0.84 1.31
CA PHE A 37 -5.31 -0.42 -0.05
C PHE A 37 -6.46 -1.22 -0.66
N PHE A 38 -7.18 -0.60 -1.59
CA PHE A 38 -8.14 -1.31 -2.43
C PHE A 38 -7.44 -1.83 -3.69
N CYS A 39 -7.78 -3.05 -4.10
CA CYS A 39 -7.11 -3.73 -5.19
C CYS A 39 -7.09 -2.85 -6.46
N PRO A 40 -5.92 -2.62 -7.07
CA PRO A 40 -5.84 -1.78 -8.26
C PRO A 40 -6.63 -2.32 -9.45
N CYS A 41 -6.93 -3.63 -9.51
CA CYS A 41 -7.75 -4.18 -10.60
C CYS A 41 -9.21 -3.70 -10.58
N GLY A 42 -9.67 -3.04 -9.51
CA GLY A 42 -11.02 -2.48 -9.40
C GLY A 42 -12.08 -3.43 -8.85
N CYS A 43 -11.72 -4.65 -8.43
CA CYS A 43 -12.67 -5.62 -7.86
C CYS A 43 -13.23 -5.22 -6.47
N GLY A 44 -12.71 -4.16 -5.86
CA GLY A 44 -13.14 -3.68 -4.55
C GLY A 44 -12.64 -4.51 -3.35
N LEU A 45 -11.75 -5.49 -3.58
CA LEU A 45 -11.07 -6.23 -2.52
C LEU A 45 -10.12 -5.30 -1.75
N GLN A 46 -10.27 -5.25 -0.43
CA GLN A 46 -9.38 -4.50 0.44
C GLN A 46 -8.25 -5.39 0.94
N GLN A 47 -7.03 -4.87 0.96
CA GLN A 47 -5.84 -5.54 1.45
C GLN A 47 -5.15 -4.72 2.54
N ARG A 48 -4.35 -5.41 3.36
CA ARG A 48 -3.50 -4.80 4.39
C ARG A 48 -2.16 -5.51 4.40
N ILE A 49 -1.08 -4.74 4.26
CA ILE A 49 0.30 -5.26 4.25
C ILE A 49 1.17 -4.54 5.28
N LEU A 50 2.17 -5.26 5.80
CA LEU A 50 3.16 -4.73 6.73
C LEU A 50 4.21 -3.92 5.96
N VAL A 51 4.48 -2.68 6.41
CA VAL A 51 5.50 -1.80 5.81
C VAL A 51 6.44 -1.26 6.88
N GLY A 52 7.70 -1.01 6.50
CA GLY A 52 8.67 -0.28 7.31
C GLY A 52 9.10 0.99 6.60
N ASN A 53 9.23 2.09 7.33
CA ASN A 53 9.68 3.37 6.78
C ASN A 53 11.21 3.38 6.59
N GLY A 54 11.67 3.24 5.35
CA GLY A 54 13.08 3.19 4.98
C GLY A 54 13.75 1.82 5.18
N PHE A 55 13.00 0.80 5.59
CA PHE A 55 13.49 -0.57 5.76
C PHE A 55 12.40 -1.58 5.47
N LYS A 56 12.78 -2.81 5.13
CA LYS A 56 11.84 -3.93 5.05
C LYS A 56 11.76 -4.61 6.42
N PRO A 57 10.58 -4.64 7.09
CA PRO A 57 10.45 -5.29 8.39
C PRO A 57 10.87 -6.76 8.38
N ALA A 58 11.66 -7.16 9.38
CA ALA A 58 12.07 -8.54 9.58
C ALA A 58 10.96 -9.30 10.33
N ALA A 59 9.90 -9.67 9.59
CA ALA A 59 8.74 -10.35 10.14
C ALA A 59 8.58 -11.76 9.55
N ILE A 60 7.83 -12.61 10.26
CA ILE A 60 7.44 -13.95 9.78
C ILE A 60 6.47 -13.85 8.59
N VAL A 61 5.79 -12.71 8.44
CA VAL A 61 4.85 -12.41 7.35
C VAL A 61 5.52 -11.62 6.24
N SER A 62 4.92 -11.62 5.06
CA SER A 62 5.33 -10.75 3.94
C SER A 62 5.32 -9.27 4.36
N SER A 63 6.40 -8.58 4.03
CA SER A 63 6.64 -7.18 4.41
C SER A 63 7.28 -6.40 3.27
N TRP A 64 7.15 -5.07 3.33
CA TRP A 64 7.66 -4.16 2.32
C TRP A 64 8.44 -3.01 2.94
N CYS A 65 9.45 -2.53 2.21
CA CYS A 65 10.07 -1.25 2.46
C CYS A 65 9.21 -0.16 1.81
N TRP A 66 8.81 0.84 2.59
CA TRP A 66 8.14 2.06 2.15
C TRP A 66 9.10 3.24 2.27
N ASP A 67 9.10 4.13 1.28
CA ASP A 67 9.96 5.31 1.23
C ASP A 67 9.52 6.47 2.15
N GLY A 68 8.49 6.27 2.97
CA GLY A 68 8.01 7.26 3.94
C GLY A 68 7.13 8.36 3.36
N LYS A 69 6.85 8.34 2.05
CA LYS A 69 6.00 9.33 1.36
C LYS A 69 4.62 8.75 1.12
N SER A 70 3.55 9.36 1.62
CA SER A 70 2.20 8.80 1.43
C SER A 70 1.59 9.16 0.07
N ASP A 71 1.75 10.41 -0.39
CA ASP A 71 1.12 10.89 -1.64
C ASP A 71 1.88 10.48 -2.92
N SER A 72 3.12 10.04 -2.76
CA SER A 72 4.01 9.58 -3.84
C SER A 72 4.72 8.28 -3.46
N ALA A 73 4.01 7.42 -2.75
CA ALA A 73 4.57 6.22 -2.14
C ALA A 73 5.29 5.32 -3.14
N THR A 74 6.41 4.78 -2.68
CA THR A 74 7.14 3.70 -3.35
C THR A 74 7.28 2.53 -2.39
N LEU A 75 6.98 1.32 -2.87
CA LEU A 75 7.19 0.07 -2.16
C LEU A 75 8.24 -0.80 -2.84
N THR A 76 9.01 -1.52 -2.03
CA THR A 76 9.91 -2.59 -2.48
C THR A 76 9.78 -3.79 -1.54
N PRO A 77 9.52 -5.01 -2.02
CA PRO A 77 9.41 -5.45 -3.43
C PRO A 77 8.05 -5.11 -4.09
N SER A 78 7.72 -5.77 -5.22
CA SER A 78 6.38 -5.75 -5.82
C SER A 78 5.32 -6.27 -4.85
N VAL A 79 4.07 -5.91 -5.07
CA VAL A 79 2.88 -6.44 -4.39
C VAL A 79 2.24 -7.49 -5.28
N ASN A 80 2.04 -8.69 -4.74
CA ASN A 80 1.31 -9.77 -5.39
C ASN A 80 0.09 -10.14 -4.54
N ILE A 81 -1.10 -9.97 -5.11
CA ILE A 81 -2.36 -10.47 -4.60
C ILE A 81 -2.79 -11.58 -5.54
N GLU A 82 -2.65 -12.81 -5.07
CA GLU A 82 -2.98 -14.00 -5.86
C GLU A 82 -4.39 -13.92 -6.45
N GLY A 83 -4.48 -14.18 -7.76
CA GLY A 83 -5.74 -14.13 -8.50
C GLY A 83 -6.29 -12.73 -8.82
N HIS A 84 -5.62 -11.64 -8.41
CA HIS A 84 -6.17 -10.29 -8.56
C HIS A 84 -5.21 -9.26 -9.15
N TRP A 85 -3.99 -9.15 -8.64
CA TRP A 85 -3.06 -8.08 -9.03
C TRP A 85 -1.61 -8.46 -8.75
N HIS A 86 -0.71 -8.18 -9.69
CA HIS A 86 0.73 -8.26 -9.47
C HIS A 86 1.42 -7.06 -10.11
N GLY A 87 2.19 -6.31 -9.33
CA GLY A 87 2.83 -5.09 -9.80
C GLY A 87 3.56 -4.30 -8.70
N TRP A 88 3.97 -3.07 -9.01
CA TRP A 88 4.66 -2.17 -8.08
C TRP A 88 3.80 -0.96 -7.72
N LEU A 89 4.01 -0.42 -6.53
CA LEU A 89 3.64 0.94 -6.18
C LEU A 89 4.91 1.80 -6.26
N ARG A 90 4.96 2.75 -7.19
CA ARG A 90 6.13 3.61 -7.43
C ARG A 90 5.69 5.04 -7.67
N GLY A 91 6.26 5.98 -6.93
CA GLY A 91 5.96 7.41 -7.10
C GLY A 91 4.46 7.74 -6.99
N GLY A 92 3.68 6.95 -6.23
CA GLY A 92 2.23 7.13 -6.11
C GLY A 92 1.41 6.50 -7.25
N TYR A 93 1.98 5.60 -8.05
CA TYR A 93 1.27 4.86 -9.10
C TYR A 93 1.42 3.35 -8.95
N TRP A 94 0.31 2.64 -9.11
CA TRP A 94 0.29 1.20 -9.32
C TRP A 94 0.62 0.88 -10.78
N GLU A 95 1.71 0.16 -10.98
CA GLU A 95 2.25 -0.31 -12.26
C GLU A 95 2.17 -1.84 -12.29
N SER A 96 1.47 -2.43 -13.27
CA SER A 96 1.44 -3.89 -13.43
C SER A 96 2.81 -4.41 -13.87
N CYS A 97 3.09 -5.68 -13.56
CA CYS A 97 4.23 -6.41 -14.13
C CYS A 97 4.15 -6.53 -15.66
#